data_AF-A0A376KYJ5-F1
#
_entry.id   AF-A0A376KYJ5-F1
#
_cell.length_a   1.000
_cell.length_b   1.000
_cell.length_c   1.000
_cell.angle_alpha   90.00
_cell.angle_beta   90.00
_cell.angle_gamma   90.00
#
_symmetry.space_group_name_H-M   'P 1'
#
loop_
_entity.id
_entity.type
_entity.pdbx_description
1 polymer ?
#
loop_
_entity_poly.entity_id
_entity_poly.type
_entity_poly.pdbx_seq_one_letter_code
_entity_poly.pdbx_strand_id
1 'polypeptide(L)'
;MTALKVGSESWWQSKHGPEWQRLNDEMFEVTFWWRDPQGSEEYSTIKRVWIYITGVTDHHQNSQPQSMQRIAGTDVWQWTTQLNANWRGSYCFIPTERDDIFSAPSPDRLELREGWRKLLPPGNSRSAESTKLERRARARCFCTRNAASASATGMGIVRKRQKIAAKELSGKVNG
;
A
#
# COMPACT_ATOMS: atom_id res chain seq x y z
N MET A 1 -5.21 14.52 25.63
CA MET A 1 -4.75 13.99 24.33
C MET A 1 -4.09 15.14 23.59
N THR A 2 -2.77 15.22 23.59
CA THR A 2 -2.05 16.18 22.74
C THR A 2 -2.15 15.69 21.30
N ALA A 3 -2.71 16.52 20.41
CA ALA A 3 -2.77 16.18 18.99
C ALA A 3 -1.33 16.12 18.44
N LEU A 4 -0.95 15.00 17.83
CA LEU A 4 0.35 14.87 17.17
C LEU A 4 0.37 15.79 15.95
N LYS A 5 1.46 16.55 15.75
CA LYS A 5 1.65 17.38 14.56
C LYS A 5 1.75 16.47 13.33
N VAL A 6 0.87 16.65 12.35
CA VAL A 6 0.87 15.88 11.10
C VAL A 6 2.23 15.98 10.41
N GLY A 7 2.76 14.85 9.95
CA GLY A 7 4.09 14.75 9.32
C GLY A 7 5.28 14.79 10.29
N SER A 8 5.05 14.99 11.61
CA SER A 8 6.12 14.82 12.58
C SER A 8 6.51 13.36 12.75
N GLU A 9 7.72 13.11 13.25
CA GLU A 9 8.21 11.75 13.49
C GLU A 9 7.28 10.96 14.44
N SER A 10 6.77 11.58 15.50
CA SER A 10 5.84 10.95 16.42
C SER A 10 4.49 10.63 15.76
N TRP A 11 4.03 11.46 14.82
CA TRP A 11 2.83 11.16 14.02
C TRP A 11 3.07 9.95 13.10
N TRP A 12 4.21 9.89 12.42
CA TRP A 12 4.57 8.73 11.58
C TRP A 12 4.73 7.44 12.38
N GLN A 13 5.28 7.49 13.59
CA GLN A 13 5.39 6.33 14.48
C GLN A 13 4.03 5.76 14.91
N SER A 14 2.96 6.57 14.89
CA SER A 14 1.59 6.07 15.12
C SER A 14 0.97 5.36 13.92
N LYS A 15 1.58 5.43 12.73
CA LYS A 15 1.09 4.78 11.51
C LYS A 15 1.71 3.40 11.36
N HIS A 16 0.87 2.40 11.11
CA HIS A 16 1.29 1.00 10.96
C HIS A 16 0.84 0.36 9.64
N GLY A 17 0.37 1.18 8.70
CA GLY A 17 -0.21 0.76 7.43
C GLY A 17 -1.39 1.65 7.04
N PRO A 18 -2.22 1.22 6.07
CA PRO A 18 -3.48 1.87 5.78
C PRO A 18 -4.36 1.86 7.03
N GLU A 19 -5.06 2.96 7.27
CA GLU A 19 -6.09 3.04 8.30
C GLU A 19 -7.45 2.80 7.66
N TRP A 20 -8.41 2.28 8.42
CA TRP A 20 -9.74 2.03 7.90
C TRP A 20 -10.81 2.28 8.94
N GLN A 21 -11.97 2.74 8.46
CA GLN A 21 -13.19 2.87 9.24
C GLN A 21 -14.35 2.20 8.53
N ARG A 22 -15.22 1.55 9.31
CA ARG A 22 -16.41 0.89 8.77
C ARG A 22 -17.41 1.97 8.37
N LEU A 23 -17.87 1.96 7.12
CA LEU A 23 -18.96 2.83 6.68
C LEU A 23 -20.31 2.13 6.88
N ASN A 24 -20.40 0.86 6.48
CA ASN A 24 -21.57 0.01 6.64
C ASN A 24 -21.18 -1.49 6.68
N ASP A 25 -22.15 -2.39 6.51
CA ASP A 25 -21.89 -3.83 6.55
C ASP A 25 -20.99 -4.33 5.42
N GLU A 26 -20.99 -3.64 4.29
CA GLU A 26 -20.33 -4.06 3.05
C GLU A 26 -19.09 -3.26 2.72
N MET A 27 -18.97 -2.02 3.21
CA MET A 27 -17.96 -1.05 2.78
C MET A 27 -17.16 -0.47 3.95
N PHE A 28 -15.88 -0.26 3.69
CA PHE A 28 -14.94 0.44 4.55
C PHE A 28 -14.34 1.61 3.79
N GLU A 29 -14.20 2.74 4.48
CA GLU A 29 -13.32 3.80 4.03
C GLU A 29 -11.89 3.45 4.47
N VAL A 30 -10.95 3.50 3.54
CA VAL A 30 -9.55 3.14 3.75
C VAL A 30 -8.68 4.30 3.33
N THR A 31 -7.82 4.75 4.23
CA THR A 31 -6.85 5.83 4.00
C THR A 31 -5.44 5.24 3.94
N PHE A 32 -4.77 5.51 2.83
CA PHE A 32 -3.38 5.14 2.57
C PHE A 32 -2.48 6.32 2.87
N TRP A 33 -1.30 6.02 3.42
CA TRP A 33 -0.30 7.01 3.80
C TRP A 33 1.03 6.65 3.16
N TRP A 34 1.70 7.64 2.57
CA TRP A 34 3.07 7.50 2.07
C TRP A 34 3.91 8.67 2.57
N ARG A 35 5.08 8.35 3.10
CA ARG A 35 6.04 9.33 3.61
C ARG A 35 7.04 9.65 2.52
N ASP A 36 7.17 10.93 2.19
CA ASP A 36 8.15 11.40 1.24
C ASP A 36 9.54 11.48 1.90
N PRO A 37 10.53 10.66 1.48
CA PRO A 37 11.86 10.70 2.06
C PRO A 37 12.62 12.00 1.75
N GLN A 38 12.19 12.77 0.76
CA GLN A 38 12.79 14.06 0.41
C GLN A 38 12.18 15.24 1.18
N GLY A 39 11.14 14.99 2.00
CA GLY A 39 10.49 16.01 2.81
C GLY A 39 9.29 16.67 2.13
N SER A 40 9.05 17.94 2.43
CA SER A 40 7.95 18.73 1.87
C SER A 40 8.14 19.07 0.39
N GLU A 41 7.11 19.65 -0.21
CA GLU A 41 7.13 20.16 -1.59
C GLU A 41 8.19 21.23 -1.86
N GLU A 42 8.74 21.87 -0.82
CA GLU A 42 9.84 22.83 -0.94
C GLU A 42 11.15 22.16 -1.35
N TYR A 43 11.31 20.87 -1.02
CA TYR A 43 12.55 20.12 -1.22
C TYR A 43 12.39 18.93 -2.17
N SER A 44 11.21 18.30 -2.16
CA SER A 44 10.95 17.06 -2.90
C SER A 44 10.70 17.32 -4.39
N THR A 45 11.30 16.51 -5.24
CA THR A 45 11.05 16.48 -6.70
C THR A 45 9.78 15.71 -7.07
N ILE A 46 9.17 15.00 -6.13
CA ILE A 46 8.02 14.13 -6.36
C ILE A 46 6.77 14.95 -6.68
N LYS A 47 6.25 14.79 -7.90
CA LYS A 47 5.03 15.46 -8.38
C LYS A 47 3.78 14.61 -8.21
N ARG A 48 3.92 13.28 -8.30
CA ARG A 48 2.82 12.32 -8.18
C ARG A 48 3.24 11.14 -7.34
N VAL A 49 2.29 10.60 -6.60
CA VAL A 49 2.43 9.30 -5.93
C VAL A 49 1.23 8.47 -6.35
N TRP A 50 1.40 7.66 -7.39
CA TRP A 50 0.30 6.82 -7.88
C TRP A 50 0.04 5.68 -6.91
N ILE A 51 -1.23 5.38 -6.64
CA ILE A 51 -1.63 4.20 -5.89
C ILE A 51 -2.19 3.15 -6.83
N TYR A 52 -1.46 2.05 -6.96
CA TYR A 52 -1.84 0.92 -7.82
C TYR A 52 -2.40 -0.21 -6.95
N ILE A 53 -3.71 -0.39 -6.97
CA ILE A 53 -4.44 -1.42 -6.22
C ILE A 53 -4.99 -2.44 -7.21
N THR A 54 -4.57 -3.69 -7.07
CA THR A 54 -5.02 -4.77 -7.97
C THR A 54 -6.53 -4.97 -7.86
N GLY A 55 -7.21 -4.95 -9.01
CA GLY A 55 -8.66 -5.07 -9.14
C GLY A 55 -9.45 -3.83 -8.71
N VAL A 56 -8.82 -2.70 -8.41
CA VAL A 56 -9.49 -1.46 -8.00
C VAL A 56 -9.04 -0.26 -8.84
N THR A 57 -7.75 0.08 -8.83
CA THR A 57 -7.20 1.23 -9.59
C THR A 57 -6.31 0.79 -10.74
N ASP A 58 -6.33 -0.50 -11.08
CA ASP A 58 -5.58 -1.06 -12.19
C ASP A 58 -6.34 -1.04 -13.52
N HIS A 59 -5.64 -1.44 -14.57
CA HIS A 59 -6.15 -1.49 -15.94
C HIS A 59 -7.25 -2.55 -16.18
N HIS A 60 -7.62 -3.36 -15.19
CA HIS A 60 -8.73 -4.32 -15.33
C HIS A 60 -10.10 -3.66 -15.15
N GLN A 61 -10.15 -2.54 -14.41
CA GLN A 61 -11.38 -1.81 -14.13
C GLN A 61 -11.61 -0.60 -15.04
N ASN A 62 -10.73 -0.36 -16.03
CA ASN A 62 -10.69 0.87 -16.83
C ASN A 62 -10.81 2.14 -15.96
N SER A 63 -10.29 2.07 -14.74
CA SER A 63 -10.44 3.14 -13.76
C SER A 63 -9.41 4.22 -14.01
N GLN A 64 -9.80 5.48 -13.79
CA GLN A 64 -8.89 6.60 -13.87
C GLN A 64 -7.75 6.41 -12.85
N PRO A 65 -6.48 6.53 -13.24
CA PRO A 65 -5.35 6.41 -12.33
C PRO A 65 -5.46 7.39 -11.17
N GLN A 66 -5.17 6.93 -9.97
CA GLN A 66 -5.31 7.72 -8.75
C GLN A 66 -3.94 8.09 -8.20
N SER A 67 -3.71 9.39 -8.03
CA SER A 67 -2.56 9.91 -7.30
C SER A 67 -2.98 10.28 -5.89
N MET A 68 -2.12 9.99 -4.93
CA MET A 68 -2.23 10.55 -3.59
C MET A 68 -2.08 12.07 -3.65
N GLN A 69 -2.57 12.74 -2.61
CA GLN A 69 -2.46 14.18 -2.41
C GLN A 69 -1.51 14.46 -1.26
N ARG A 70 -0.59 15.40 -1.46
CA ARG A 70 0.29 15.89 -0.40
C ARG A 70 -0.47 16.81 0.55
N ILE A 71 -0.23 16.68 1.85
CA ILE A 71 -0.62 17.68 2.84
C ILE A 71 0.45 18.79 2.82
N ALA A 72 0.06 19.99 2.44
CA ALA A 72 0.96 21.13 2.23
C ALA A 72 1.87 21.39 3.44
N GLY A 73 3.13 21.70 3.18
CA GLY A 73 4.17 21.96 4.17
C GLY A 73 4.65 20.70 4.91
N THR A 74 4.33 19.50 4.42
CA THR A 74 4.71 18.23 5.06
C THR A 74 5.22 17.18 4.09
N ASP A 75 5.85 16.14 4.64
CA ASP A 75 6.27 14.93 3.92
C ASP A 75 5.13 13.91 3.74
N VAL A 76 3.88 14.28 4.04
CA VAL A 76 2.74 13.36 4.07
C VAL A 76 1.97 13.38 2.76
N TRP A 77 1.88 12.22 2.12
CA TRP A 77 0.93 11.95 1.06
C TRP A 77 -0.19 11.05 1.57
N GLN A 78 -1.43 11.36 1.20
CA GLN A 78 -2.61 10.58 1.57
C GLN A 78 -3.53 10.31 0.38
N TRP A 79 -4.24 9.19 0.44
CA TRP A 79 -5.38 8.95 -0.45
C TRP A 79 -6.41 8.09 0.24
N THR A 80 -7.69 8.42 0.06
CA THR A 80 -8.81 7.72 0.69
C THR A 80 -9.72 7.14 -0.37
N THR A 81 -10.20 5.92 -0.14
CA THR A 81 -11.16 5.26 -1.03
C THR A 81 -12.09 4.36 -0.25
N GLN A 82 -13.10 3.82 -0.91
CA GLN A 82 -14.00 2.83 -0.34
C GLN A 82 -13.66 1.45 -0.89
N LEU A 83 -13.40 0.50 0.00
CA LEU A 83 -13.16 -0.90 -0.35
C LEU A 83 -14.24 -1.78 0.28
N ASN A 84 -14.67 -2.80 -0.47
CA ASN A 84 -15.56 -3.81 0.07
C ASN A 84 -14.90 -4.51 1.27
N ALA A 85 -15.67 -4.82 2.30
CA ALA A 85 -15.21 -5.53 3.49
C ALA A 85 -14.46 -6.83 3.13
N ASN A 86 -14.90 -7.53 2.10
CA ASN A 86 -14.30 -8.79 1.68
C ASN A 86 -13.10 -8.61 0.75
N TRP A 87 -12.72 -7.38 0.40
CA TRP A 87 -11.59 -7.12 -0.47
C TRP A 87 -10.30 -7.71 0.08
N ARG A 88 -9.56 -8.37 -0.82
CA ARG A 88 -8.23 -8.94 -0.58
C ARG A 88 -7.41 -8.65 -1.82
N GLY A 89 -6.35 -7.88 -1.64
CA GLY A 89 -5.47 -7.58 -2.75
C GLY A 89 -4.15 -6.99 -2.30
N SER A 90 -3.27 -6.87 -3.29
CA SER A 90 -2.02 -6.14 -3.21
C SER A 90 -2.25 -4.71 -3.66
N TYR A 91 -1.48 -3.80 -3.05
CA TYR A 91 -1.28 -2.48 -3.59
C TYR A 91 0.22 -2.15 -3.59
N CYS A 92 0.60 -1.11 -4.33
CA CYS A 92 1.89 -0.45 -4.21
C CYS A 92 1.76 1.05 -4.51
N PHE A 93 2.74 1.81 -4.04
CA PHE A 93 2.90 3.22 -4.35
C PHE A 93 3.96 3.40 -5.43
N ILE A 94 3.74 4.36 -6.34
CA ILE A 94 4.68 4.71 -7.39
C ILE A 94 4.95 6.22 -7.32
N PRO A 95 5.88 6.67 -6.45
CA PRO A 95 6.32 8.06 -6.43
C PRO A 95 7.10 8.38 -7.70
N THR A 96 6.82 9.52 -8.31
CA THR A 96 7.49 9.95 -9.54
C THR A 96 7.56 11.47 -9.67
N GLU A 97 8.61 11.94 -10.32
CA GLU A 97 8.80 13.34 -10.73
C GLU A 97 8.02 13.68 -12.00
N ARG A 98 7.46 12.65 -12.66
CA ARG A 98 6.71 12.76 -13.91
C ARG A 98 5.25 13.10 -13.65
N ASP A 99 4.72 14.01 -14.47
CA ASP A 99 3.31 14.42 -14.46
C ASP A 99 2.67 14.34 -15.86
N ASP A 100 3.36 13.68 -16.80
CA ASP A 100 3.02 13.60 -18.22
C ASP A 100 2.40 12.26 -18.65
N ILE A 101 2.25 11.31 -17.70
CA ILE A 101 1.91 9.92 -18.04
C ILE A 101 0.40 9.71 -18.17
N PHE A 102 -0.38 10.33 -17.30
CA PHE A 102 -1.84 10.18 -17.24
C PHE A 102 -2.52 11.56 -17.28
N SER A 103 -2.29 12.30 -18.36
CA SER A 103 -2.84 13.65 -18.54
C SER A 103 -4.27 13.66 -19.09
N ALA A 104 -4.72 12.55 -19.71
CA ALA A 104 -6.06 12.44 -20.26
C ALA A 104 -7.10 12.20 -19.15
N PRO A 105 -8.27 12.85 -19.19
CA PRO A 105 -9.31 12.68 -18.17
C PRO A 105 -9.98 11.29 -18.21
N SER A 106 -9.98 10.63 -19.38
CA SER A 106 -10.58 9.31 -19.58
C SER A 106 -9.68 8.45 -20.47
N PRO A 107 -8.53 7.96 -19.95
CA PRO A 107 -7.63 7.15 -20.74
C PRO A 107 -8.29 5.83 -21.12
N ASP A 108 -8.07 5.36 -22.33
CA ASP A 108 -8.54 4.05 -22.74
C ASP A 108 -7.72 2.92 -22.06
N ARG A 109 -8.16 1.67 -22.23
CA ARG A 109 -7.48 0.51 -21.61
C ARG A 109 -6.03 0.34 -22.06
N LEU A 110 -5.72 0.65 -23.31
CA LEU A 110 -4.37 0.54 -23.86
C LEU A 110 -3.47 1.65 -23.31
N GLU A 111 -3.97 2.88 -23.23
CA GLU A 111 -3.29 4.02 -22.61
C GLU A 111 -3.02 3.75 -21.13
N LEU A 112 -4.00 3.20 -20.40
CA LEU A 112 -3.82 2.76 -19.02
C LEU A 112 -2.69 1.73 -18.91
N ARG A 113 -2.73 0.69 -19.74
CA ARG A 113 -1.72 -0.37 -19.73
C ARG A 113 -0.32 0.18 -20.04
N GLU A 114 -0.19 1.04 -21.05
CA GLU A 114 1.08 1.64 -21.45
C GLU A 114 1.60 2.66 -20.42
N GLY A 115 0.72 3.46 -19.82
CA GLY A 115 1.08 4.37 -18.75
C GLY A 115 1.58 3.62 -17.52
N TRP A 116 0.88 2.56 -17.09
CA TRP A 116 1.34 1.70 -16.01
C TRP A 116 2.64 0.99 -16.37
N ARG A 117 2.84 0.57 -17.63
CA ARG A 117 4.11 -0.03 -18.09
C ARG A 117 5.29 0.93 -18.00
N LYS A 118 5.08 2.24 -18.22
CA LYS A 118 6.12 3.28 -18.07
C LYS A 118 6.47 3.55 -16.60
N LEU A 119 5.52 3.34 -15.69
CA LEU A 119 5.65 3.61 -14.26
C LEU A 119 6.17 2.41 -13.46
N LEU A 120 5.74 1.21 -13.82
CA LEU A 120 6.13 -0.02 -13.14
C LEU A 120 7.50 -0.50 -13.65
N PRO A 121 8.44 -0.88 -12.76
CA PRO A 121 9.72 -1.41 -13.20
C PRO A 121 9.56 -2.68 -14.07
N PRO A 122 10.39 -2.88 -15.11
CA PRO A 122 10.35 -4.10 -15.91
C PRO A 122 10.64 -5.32 -15.01
N GLY A 123 9.67 -6.23 -14.90
CA GLY A 123 9.75 -7.42 -14.03
C GLY A 123 8.95 -7.34 -12.73
N ASN A 124 8.37 -6.18 -12.39
CA ASN A 124 7.70 -5.94 -11.11
C ASN A 124 6.17 -5.99 -11.13
N SER A 125 5.57 -6.91 -11.91
CA SER A 125 4.18 -7.31 -11.62
C SER A 125 4.01 -7.98 -10.24
N ARG A 126 5.12 -8.17 -9.49
CA ARG A 126 5.13 -8.80 -8.15
C ARG A 126 5.97 -8.13 -7.05
N SER A 127 6.70 -7.03 -7.29
CA SER A 127 7.71 -6.56 -6.32
C SER A 127 7.99 -5.05 -6.26
N ALA A 128 7.01 -4.19 -6.51
CA ALA A 128 7.00 -2.89 -5.83
C ALA A 128 6.47 -3.16 -4.42
N GLU A 129 7.17 -2.70 -3.38
CA GLU A 129 6.92 -2.88 -1.94
C GLU A 129 5.42 -3.12 -1.63
N SER A 130 5.00 -4.38 -1.75
CA SER A 130 3.58 -4.70 -1.78
C SER A 130 3.18 -5.02 -0.36
N THR A 131 2.62 -4.02 0.32
CA THR A 131 1.98 -4.29 1.59
C THR A 131 0.69 -5.04 1.29
N LYS A 132 0.64 -6.32 1.65
CA LYS A 132 -0.58 -7.12 1.49
C LYS A 132 -1.56 -6.71 2.57
N LEU A 133 -2.72 -6.16 2.19
CA LEU A 133 -3.79 -5.90 3.14
C LEU A 133 -4.56 -7.22 3.37
N GLU A 134 -4.19 -7.99 4.40
CA GLU A 134 -4.96 -9.16 4.83
C GLU A 134 -5.82 -8.82 6.05
N ARG A 135 -7.17 -8.85 5.94
CA ARG A 135 -7.99 -8.87 7.17
C ARG A 135 -7.82 -10.22 7.85
N ARG A 136 -7.18 -10.23 9.02
CA ARG A 136 -7.46 -11.21 10.08
C ARG A 136 -8.27 -10.52 11.17
N ALA A 137 -9.59 -10.66 11.10
CA ALA A 137 -10.47 -10.47 12.26
C ALA A 137 -10.21 -11.62 13.25
N ARG A 138 -9.08 -11.55 13.95
CA ARG A 138 -8.66 -12.22 15.21
C ARG A 138 -7.13 -12.33 15.21
N ALA A 139 -6.52 -11.52 16.09
CA ALA A 139 -5.21 -11.72 16.72
C ALA A 139 -3.93 -11.78 15.83
N ARG A 140 -3.02 -10.88 16.21
CA ARG A 140 -1.54 -10.88 16.06
C ARG A 140 -0.94 -10.14 14.85
N CYS A 141 -0.30 -9.05 15.23
CA CYS A 141 0.71 -8.21 14.57
C CYS A 141 1.77 -8.99 13.78
N PHE A 142 2.30 -8.38 12.71
CA PHE A 142 3.70 -8.56 12.32
C PHE A 142 4.25 -7.31 11.61
N CYS A 143 4.93 -6.46 12.39
CA CYS A 143 5.99 -5.58 11.89
C CYS A 143 7.30 -6.38 11.80
N THR A 144 8.05 -6.24 10.70
CA THR A 144 9.52 -6.30 10.71
C THR A 144 10.03 -5.29 9.69
N ARG A 145 10.63 -4.18 10.16
CA ARG A 145 12.07 -3.90 10.13
C ARG A 145 12.68 -3.95 8.72
N ASN A 146 13.18 -2.81 8.24
CA ASN A 146 14.62 -2.60 8.25
C ASN A 146 15.00 -1.13 8.03
N ALA A 147 15.85 -0.66 8.94
CA ALA A 147 16.72 0.48 8.75
C ALA A 147 18.08 -0.01 8.21
N ALA A 148 18.66 0.80 7.32
CA ALA A 148 20.09 1.01 7.05
C ALA A 148 21.03 -0.14 6.61
N SER A 149 21.59 0.10 5.41
CA SER A 149 22.99 -0.10 4.98
C SER A 149 23.41 -1.39 4.25
N ALA A 150 24.28 -1.15 3.27
CA ALA A 150 25.28 -2.02 2.63
C ALA A 150 24.87 -2.93 1.44
N SER A 151 25.20 -2.43 0.24
CA SER A 151 26.14 -3.02 -0.74
C SER A 151 26.10 -4.52 -1.09
N ALA A 152 25.94 -4.76 -2.40
CA ALA A 152 26.60 -5.79 -3.22
C ALA A 152 26.30 -7.29 -2.99
N THR A 153 25.74 -7.88 -4.05
CA THR A 153 26.00 -9.24 -4.57
C THR A 153 25.53 -10.45 -3.75
N GLY A 154 24.60 -11.24 -4.31
CA GLY A 154 24.46 -12.64 -3.89
C GLY A 154 23.05 -13.22 -3.97
N MET A 155 22.86 -14.13 -4.92
CA MET A 155 21.71 -15.01 -5.13
C MET A 155 21.35 -15.84 -3.87
N GLY A 156 20.05 -16.05 -3.57
CA GLY A 156 19.62 -17.10 -2.65
C GLY A 156 18.22 -16.90 -2.02
N ILE A 157 17.15 -17.29 -2.70
CA ILE A 157 15.80 -17.33 -2.12
C ILE A 157 15.65 -18.59 -1.24
N VAL A 158 15.61 -18.40 0.08
CA VAL A 158 15.21 -19.42 1.06
C VAL A 158 13.68 -19.49 1.11
N ARG A 159 13.09 -20.56 0.56
CA ARG A 159 11.65 -20.87 0.75
C ARG A 159 11.46 -21.66 2.04
N LYS A 160 11.09 -21.01 3.14
CA LYS A 160 10.65 -21.72 4.36
C LYS A 160 9.15 -22.02 4.26
N ARG A 161 8.80 -23.25 3.85
CA ARG A 161 7.46 -23.82 4.05
C ARG A 161 7.32 -24.24 5.51
N GLN A 162 6.50 -23.57 6.31
CA GLN A 162 6.03 -24.12 7.58
C GLN A 162 4.70 -24.84 7.37
N LYS A 163 4.73 -26.18 7.51
CA LYS A 163 3.54 -27.01 7.69
C LYS A 163 2.97 -26.73 9.09
N ILE A 164 1.69 -26.40 9.18
CA ILE A 164 0.97 -26.41 10.45
C ILE A 164 0.44 -27.85 10.64
N ALA A 165 0.92 -28.52 11.67
CA ALA A 165 0.37 -29.79 12.14
C ALA A 165 -0.97 -29.53 12.85
N ALA A 166 -2.03 -30.18 12.40
CA ALA A 166 -3.29 -30.26 13.13
C ALA A 166 -3.09 -31.22 14.30
N LYS A 167 -3.23 -30.73 15.54
CA LYS A 167 -3.29 -31.58 16.73
C LYS A 167 -4.77 -31.82 17.04
N GLU A 168 -5.20 -33.07 16.93
CA GLU A 168 -6.48 -33.56 17.41
C GLU A 168 -6.67 -33.21 18.89
N LEU A 169 -7.86 -32.72 19.23
CA LEU A 169 -8.36 -32.69 20.59
C LEU A 169 -9.58 -33.61 20.65
N SER A 170 -9.30 -34.88 20.98
CA SER A 170 -10.27 -35.77 21.60
C SER A 170 -10.44 -35.33 23.05
N GLY A 171 -11.62 -34.83 23.39
CA GLY A 171 -12.02 -34.47 24.75
C GLY A 171 -13.27 -35.27 25.12
N LYS A 172 -13.08 -36.26 26.00
CA LYS A 172 -14.10 -37.11 26.61
C LYS A 172 -15.26 -36.29 27.18
N VAL A 173 -16.49 -36.67 26.82
CA VAL A 173 -17.70 -36.33 27.57
C VAL A 173 -17.89 -37.43 28.61
N ASN A 174 -17.94 -37.05 29.88
CA ASN A 174 -18.34 -37.93 30.98
C ASN A 174 -19.86 -38.08 30.97
N GLY A 175 -20.31 -39.34 31.03
CA GLY A 175 -21.68 -39.80 31.25
C GLY A 175 -21.65 -41.30 31.41
#